data_AF-A0AAN5YEA3-F1
#
_entry.id   AF-A0AAN5YEA3-F1
#
_cell.length_a   1.000
_cell.length_b   1.000
_cell.length_c   1.000
_cell.angle_alpha   90.00
_cell.angle_beta   90.00
_cell.angle_gamma   90.00
#
_symmetry.space_group_name_H-M   'P 1'
#
loop_
_entity.id
_entity.type
_entity.pdbx_description
1 polymer ?
#
loop_
_entity_poly.entity_id
_entity_poly.type
_entity_poly.pdbx_seq_one_letter_code
_entity_poly.pdbx_strand_id
1 'polypeptide(L)'
;MKKYSDEIAENGNLLDIALCNYKNVLKFLPVYKNHISGIERINDYDFMLTLMEFREIYDIAIKGATQGQRETVELFQRGFNQREIADMHGVSKQAVQLKISTVAKEIARRYQFKLRVSV
;
A
#
# COMPACT_ATOMS: atom_id res chain seq x y z
N MET A 1 -9.98 -28.56 -8.25
CA MET A 1 -9.35 -27.49 -7.46
C MET A 1 -10.43 -26.90 -6.57
N LYS A 2 -10.41 -27.22 -5.27
CA LYS A 2 -11.33 -26.62 -4.30
C LYS A 2 -11.04 -25.12 -4.26
N LYS A 3 -12.11 -24.37 -4.43
CA LYS A 3 -12.19 -22.96 -4.76
C LYS A 3 -11.56 -22.09 -3.67
N TYR A 4 -10.47 -21.41 -4.03
CA TYR A 4 -9.92 -20.25 -3.29
C TYR A 4 -10.97 -19.16 -3.00
N SER A 5 -12.12 -19.20 -3.68
CA SER A 5 -13.24 -18.26 -3.54
C SER A 5 -14.18 -18.55 -2.38
N ASP A 6 -14.18 -19.75 -1.82
CA ASP A 6 -15.27 -20.16 -0.91
C ASP A 6 -14.91 -19.97 0.58
N GLU A 7 -13.61 -19.86 0.93
CA GLU A 7 -13.14 -19.63 2.32
C GLU A 7 -12.96 -18.15 2.69
N ILE A 8 -12.92 -17.25 1.70
CA ILE A 8 -12.80 -15.79 1.92
C ILE A 8 -14.16 -15.17 2.33
N ALA A 9 -15.24 -15.92 2.08
CA ALA A 9 -16.61 -15.43 2.14
C ALA A 9 -17.14 -15.13 3.55
N GLU A 10 -16.46 -15.50 4.64
CA GLU A 10 -17.04 -15.34 5.98
C GLU A 10 -16.48 -14.18 6.83
N ASN A 11 -15.28 -13.62 6.59
CA ASN A 11 -14.73 -12.59 7.50
C ASN A 11 -13.75 -11.53 6.92
N GLY A 12 -13.44 -11.51 5.61
CA GLY A 12 -12.47 -10.55 5.04
C GLY A 12 -13.11 -9.38 4.29
N ASN A 13 -12.78 -8.12 4.62
CA ASN A 13 -13.17 -6.96 3.82
C ASN A 13 -12.61 -7.10 2.38
N LEU A 14 -13.44 -6.89 1.35
CA LEU A 14 -13.05 -6.94 -0.07
C LEU A 14 -11.80 -6.12 -0.38
N LEU A 15 -11.57 -5.02 0.35
CA LEU A 15 -10.41 -4.16 0.20
C LEU A 15 -9.15 -4.75 0.85
N ASP A 16 -9.25 -5.44 2.00
CA ASP A 16 -8.12 -6.19 2.58
C ASP A 16 -7.62 -7.26 1.58
N ILE A 17 -8.56 -7.96 0.92
CA ILE A 17 -8.25 -8.98 -0.09
C ILE A 17 -7.59 -8.34 -1.32
N ALA A 18 -8.08 -7.19 -1.77
CA ALA A 18 -7.47 -6.47 -2.87
C ALA A 18 -6.03 -6.04 -2.53
N LEU A 19 -5.77 -5.61 -1.30
CA LEU A 19 -4.49 -5.10 -0.83
C LEU A 19 -3.49 -6.20 -0.44
N CYS A 20 -3.91 -7.47 -0.40
CA CYS A 20 -3.00 -8.62 -0.39
C CYS A 20 -2.18 -8.75 -1.69
N ASN A 21 -2.59 -8.08 -2.77
CA ASN A 21 -1.92 -8.14 -4.05
C ASN A 21 -0.95 -6.96 -4.23
N TYR A 22 0.34 -7.25 -4.40
CA TYR A 22 1.37 -6.21 -4.57
C TYR A 22 1.06 -5.24 -5.72
N LYS A 23 0.43 -5.70 -6.82
CA LYS A 23 0.10 -4.83 -7.97
C LYS A 23 -0.97 -3.82 -7.59
N ASN A 24 -1.93 -4.22 -6.75
CA ASN A 24 -2.98 -3.34 -6.29
C ASN A 24 -2.43 -2.31 -5.30
N VAL A 25 -1.56 -2.74 -4.37
CA VAL A 25 -0.85 -1.81 -3.47
C VAL A 25 -0.04 -0.79 -4.27
N LEU A 26 0.70 -1.22 -5.30
CA LEU A 26 1.51 -0.32 -6.13
C LEU A 26 0.66 0.73 -6.86
N LYS A 27 -0.54 0.36 -7.31
CA LYS A 27 -1.49 1.29 -7.93
C LYS A 27 -2.13 2.25 -6.93
N PHE A 28 -2.33 1.79 -5.69
CA PHE A 28 -2.99 2.58 -4.65
C PHE A 28 -2.04 3.56 -3.96
N LEU A 29 -0.78 3.17 -3.75
CA LEU A 29 0.24 4.00 -3.10
C LEU A 29 0.30 5.46 -3.57
N PRO A 30 0.37 5.78 -4.88
CA PRO A 30 0.53 7.18 -5.31
C PRO A 30 -0.70 8.05 -5.03
N VAL A 31 -1.89 7.45 -4.89
CA VAL A 31 -3.14 8.19 -4.63
C VAL A 31 -3.51 8.21 -3.14
N TYR A 32 -2.83 7.43 -2.31
CA TYR A 32 -3.13 7.28 -0.89
C TYR A 32 -3.18 8.62 -0.12
N LYS A 33 -2.19 9.52 -0.30
CA LYS A 33 -2.18 10.82 0.39
C LYS A 33 -3.34 11.73 -0.04
N ASN A 34 -3.81 11.62 -1.28
CA ASN A 34 -4.97 12.36 -1.77
C ASN A 34 -6.26 11.85 -1.11
N HIS A 35 -6.33 10.55 -0.83
CA HIS A 35 -7.47 9.98 -0.11
C HIS A 35 -7.47 10.36 1.38
N ILE A 36 -6.32 10.36 2.06
CA ILE A 36 -6.23 10.79 3.48
C ILE A 36 -6.67 12.24 3.66
N SER A 37 -6.18 13.14 2.79
CA SER A 37 -6.54 14.56 2.87
C SER A 37 -8.01 14.84 2.51
N GLY A 38 -8.69 13.89 1.86
CA GLY A 38 -10.10 13.95 1.52
C GLY A 38 -11.04 13.23 2.50
N ILE A 39 -10.53 12.55 3.54
CA ILE A 39 -11.32 11.70 4.46
C ILE A 39 -12.53 12.46 5.05
N GLU A 40 -12.36 13.74 5.39
CA GLU A 40 -13.43 14.55 6.00
C GLU A 40 -14.63 14.82 5.07
N ARG A 41 -14.51 14.54 3.76
CA ARG A 41 -15.56 14.78 2.76
C ARG A 41 -16.24 13.50 2.31
N ILE A 42 -15.81 12.34 2.81
CA ILE A 42 -16.28 11.04 2.34
C ILE A 42 -17.32 10.51 3.32
N ASN A 43 -18.59 10.53 2.91
CA ASN A 43 -19.71 9.98 3.69
C ASN A 43 -19.86 8.46 3.49
N ASP A 44 -18.73 7.77 3.28
CA ASP A 44 -18.63 6.33 3.04
C ASP A 44 -17.77 5.73 4.16
N TYR A 45 -18.47 5.13 5.13
CA TYR A 45 -17.88 4.60 6.35
C TYR A 45 -16.96 3.40 6.07
N ASP A 46 -17.32 2.55 5.12
CA ASP A 46 -16.53 1.37 4.73
C ASP A 46 -15.21 1.80 4.06
N PHE A 47 -15.26 2.86 3.26
CA PHE A 47 -14.06 3.46 2.68
C PHE A 47 -13.16 4.10 3.74
N MET A 48 -13.73 4.82 4.72
CA MET A 48 -12.96 5.41 5.82
C MET A 48 -12.27 4.34 6.68
N LEU A 49 -12.98 3.29 7.05
CA LEU A 49 -12.42 2.15 7.79
C LEU A 49 -11.24 1.54 7.03
N THR A 50 -11.42 1.30 5.73
CA THR A 50 -10.34 0.78 4.88
C THR A 50 -9.11 1.69 4.87
N LEU A 51 -9.31 3.01 4.78
CA LEU A 51 -8.19 3.97 4.80
C LEU A 51 -7.46 3.97 6.15
N MET A 52 -8.19 3.84 7.25
CA MET A 52 -7.59 3.73 8.59
C MET A 52 -6.76 2.44 8.73
N GLU A 53 -7.29 1.31 8.28
CA GLU A 53 -6.57 0.04 8.29
C GLU A 53 -5.33 0.06 7.39
N PHE A 54 -5.46 0.65 6.20
CA PHE A 54 -4.31 0.85 5.32
C PHE A 54 -3.26 1.73 5.97
N ARG A 55 -3.66 2.80 6.66
CA ARG A 55 -2.75 3.67 7.37
C ARG A 55 -1.95 2.91 8.43
N GLU A 56 -2.60 2.08 9.23
CA GLU A 56 -1.90 1.29 10.25
C GLU A 56 -0.86 0.36 9.64
N ILE A 57 -1.25 -0.41 8.61
CA ILE A 57 -0.33 -1.34 7.94
C ILE A 57 0.81 -0.59 7.23
N TYR A 58 0.48 0.52 6.57
CA TYR A 58 1.44 1.40 5.91
C TYR A 58 2.46 1.95 6.90
N ASP A 59 2.02 2.49 8.04
CA ASP A 59 2.90 3.09 9.04
C ASP A 59 3.88 2.06 9.61
N ILE A 60 3.45 0.81 9.81
CA ILE A 60 4.37 -0.25 10.24
C ILE A 60 5.37 -0.61 9.13
N ALA A 61 4.92 -0.72 7.87
CA ALA A 61 5.80 -1.01 6.74
C ALA A 61 6.86 0.10 6.54
N ILE A 62 6.46 1.36 6.69
CA ILE A 62 7.36 2.52 6.59
C ILE A 62 8.33 2.59 7.76
N LYS A 63 7.90 2.30 9.00
CA LYS A 63 8.81 2.24 10.16
C LYS A 63 9.94 1.23 9.97
N GLY A 64 9.65 0.09 9.33
CA GLY A 64 10.64 -0.94 8.99
C GLY A 64 11.49 -0.65 7.75
N ALA A 65 11.13 0.36 6.95
CA ALA A 65 11.84 0.71 5.72
C ALA A 65 13.12 1.51 5.99
N THR A 66 14.10 1.42 5.10
CA THR A 66 15.30 2.27 5.17
C THR A 66 14.95 3.72 4.87
N GLN A 67 15.78 4.67 5.31
CA GLN A 67 15.57 6.10 5.01
C GLN A 67 15.36 6.35 3.51
N GLY A 68 16.24 5.80 2.67
CA GLY A 68 16.13 5.96 1.22
C GLY A 68 14.86 5.34 0.62
N GLN A 69 14.28 4.30 1.21
CA GLN A 69 12.99 3.75 0.80
C GLN A 69 11.84 4.67 1.20
N ARG A 70 11.87 5.19 2.43
CA ARG A 70 10.85 6.12 2.95
C ARG A 70 10.75 7.39 2.11
N GLU A 71 11.89 8.03 1.85
CA GLU A 71 11.96 9.25 1.03
C GLU A 71 11.44 9.01 -0.39
N THR A 72 11.84 7.89 -1.00
CA THR A 72 11.39 7.51 -2.35
C THR A 72 9.87 7.30 -2.41
N VAL A 73 9.30 6.60 -1.41
CA VAL A 73 7.85 6.37 -1.36
C VAL A 73 7.10 7.67 -1.08
N GLU A 74 7.64 8.55 -0.25
CA GLU A 74 7.03 9.85 0.01
C GLU A 74 6.96 10.72 -1.25
N LEU A 75 8.03 10.80 -2.04
CA LEU A 75 8.01 11.51 -3.32
C LEU A 75 7.01 10.88 -4.28
N PHE A 76 6.96 9.56 -4.35
CA PHE A 76 6.00 8.85 -5.20
C PHE A 76 4.54 9.17 -4.80
N GLN A 77 4.26 9.29 -3.50
CA GLN A 77 2.95 9.71 -2.98
C GLN A 77 2.63 11.19 -3.20
N ARG A 78 3.63 12.02 -3.46
CA ARG A 78 3.45 13.43 -3.84
C ARG A 78 3.21 13.60 -5.35
N GLY A 79 3.15 12.50 -6.10
CA GLY A 79 2.86 12.49 -7.54
C GLY A 79 4.10 12.51 -8.43
N PHE A 80 5.32 12.50 -7.87
CA PHE A 80 6.53 12.38 -8.67
C PHE A 80 6.62 10.99 -9.31
N ASN A 81 6.93 10.96 -10.60
CA ASN A 81 7.17 9.71 -11.30
C ASN A 81 8.59 9.18 -11.03
N GLN A 82 8.83 7.90 -11.36
CA GLN A 82 10.09 7.24 -11.03
C GLN A 82 11.32 7.86 -11.68
N ARG A 83 11.16 8.52 -12.84
CA ARG A 83 12.26 9.20 -13.52
C ARG A 83 12.64 10.47 -12.78
N GLU A 84 11.65 11.28 -12.39
CA GLU A 84 11.88 12.49 -11.60
C GLU A 84 12.56 12.17 -10.25
N ILE A 85 12.10 11.12 -9.57
CA ILE A 85 12.70 10.67 -8.30
C ILE A 85 14.14 10.17 -8.52
N ALA A 86 14.38 9.48 -9.65
CA ALA A 86 15.72 8.99 -10.00
C ALA A 86 16.68 10.17 -10.21
N ASP A 87 16.23 11.19 -10.93
CA ASP A 87 17.00 12.42 -11.18
C ASP A 87 17.27 13.18 -9.87
N MET A 88 16.27 13.31 -8.99
CA MET A 88 16.41 13.98 -7.68
C MET A 88 17.42 13.31 -6.75
N HIS A 89 17.54 11.98 -6.80
CA HIS A 89 18.42 11.21 -5.92
C HIS A 89 19.74 10.80 -6.57
N GLY A 90 19.96 11.12 -7.86
CA GLY A 90 21.15 10.70 -8.59
C GLY A 90 21.28 9.17 -8.73
N VAL A 91 20.16 8.46 -8.86
CA VAL A 91 20.12 6.98 -8.97
C VAL A 91 19.43 6.54 -10.26
N SER A 92 19.47 5.24 -10.57
CA SER A 92 18.73 4.71 -11.72
C SER A 92 17.23 4.59 -11.45
N LYS A 93 16.42 4.68 -12.51
CA LYS A 93 14.97 4.39 -12.44
C LYS A 93 14.69 2.99 -11.87
N GLN A 94 15.52 1.98 -12.20
CA GLN A 94 15.37 0.64 -11.64
C GLN A 94 15.58 0.62 -10.11
N ALA A 95 16.54 1.40 -9.59
CA ALA A 95 16.75 1.52 -8.16
C ALA A 95 15.53 2.15 -7.44
N VAL A 96 14.93 3.17 -8.05
CA VAL A 96 13.67 3.76 -7.56
C VAL A 96 12.54 2.73 -7.57
N GLN A 97 12.33 2.03 -8.69
CA GLN A 97 11.32 0.97 -8.79
C GLN A 97 11.53 -0.09 -7.72
N LEU A 98 12.77 -0.51 -7.46
CA LEU A 98 13.08 -1.51 -6.43
C LEU A 98 12.68 -1.01 -5.04
N LYS A 99 13.04 0.23 -4.68
CA LYS A 99 12.66 0.83 -3.39
C LYS A 99 11.15 0.86 -3.18
N ILE A 100 10.39 1.33 -4.18
CA ILE A 100 8.92 1.37 -4.13
C ILE A 100 8.35 -0.04 -4.02
N SER A 101 8.84 -0.97 -4.84
CA SER A 101 8.36 -2.36 -4.87
C SER A 101 8.60 -3.08 -3.55
N THR A 102 9.72 -2.84 -2.89
CA THR A 102 10.03 -3.44 -1.60
C THR A 102 9.01 -3.02 -0.55
N VAL A 103 8.68 -1.73 -0.47
CA VAL A 103 7.66 -1.24 0.47
C VAL A 103 6.27 -1.77 0.10
N ALA A 104 5.89 -1.73 -1.18
CA ALA A 104 4.59 -2.24 -1.63
C ALA A 104 4.40 -3.75 -1.33
N LYS A 105 5.46 -4.55 -1.50
CA LYS A 105 5.46 -5.97 -1.15
C LYS A 105 5.31 -6.19 0.36
N GLU A 106 5.97 -5.37 1.18
CA GLU A 106 5.86 -5.47 2.63
C GLU A 106 4.44 -5.13 3.12
N ILE A 107 3.80 -4.10 2.56
CA ILE A 107 2.39 -3.78 2.83
C ILE A 107 1.50 -4.97 2.45
N ALA A 108 1.63 -5.49 1.22
CA ALA A 108 0.82 -6.62 0.77
C ALA A 108 1.01 -7.87 1.65
N ARG A 109 2.25 -8.17 2.05
CA ARG A 109 2.58 -9.28 2.97
C ARG A 109 1.89 -9.12 4.32
N ARG A 110 1.78 -7.90 4.85
CA ARG A 110 1.11 -7.62 6.12
C ARG A 110 -0.40 -7.81 6.04
N TYR A 111 -1.02 -7.38 4.94
CA TYR A 111 -2.43 -7.69 4.68
C TYR A 111 -2.68 -9.20 4.61
N GLN A 112 -1.81 -9.94 3.90
CA GLN A 112 -1.90 -11.41 3.85
C GLN A 112 -1.76 -12.05 5.24
N PHE A 113 -0.89 -11.50 6.10
CA PHE A 113 -0.73 -11.99 7.46
C PHE A 113 -1.95 -11.68 8.33
N LYS A 114 -2.48 -10.45 8.29
CA LYS A 114 -3.70 -10.04 9.01
C LYS A 114 -4.86 -11.00 8.72
N LEU A 115 -5.16 -11.23 7.44
CA LEU A 115 -6.25 -12.13 7.04
C LEU A 115 -6.05 -13.58 7.51
N ARG A 116 -4.81 -14.06 7.60
CA ARG A 116 -4.53 -15.42 8.11
C ARG A 116 -4.70 -15.57 9.62
N VAL A 117 -4.60 -14.48 10.37
CA VAL A 117 -4.76 -14.48 11.84
C VAL A 117 -6.22 -14.24 12.24
N SER A 118 -7.04 -13.70 11.33
CA SER A 118 -8.48 -13.47 11.50
C SER A 118 -9.36 -14.69 11.16
N VAL A 119 -8.77 -15.82 10.79
CA VAL A 119 -9.43 -17.12 10.52
C VAL A 119 -9.12 -18.07 11.66
#